data_AF-G3V1M6-F1
#
_entry.id   AF-G3V1M6-F1
#
_cell.length_a   1.000
_cell.length_b   1.000
_cell.length_c   1.000
_cell.angle_alpha   90.00
_cell.angle_beta   90.00
_cell.angle_gamma   90.00
#
_symmetry.space_group_name_H-M   'P 1'
#
loop_
_entity.id
_entity.type
_entity.pdbx_description
1 polymer ?
#
loop_
_entity_poly.entity_id
_entity_poly.type
_entity_poly.pdbx_seq_one_letter_code
_entity_poly.pdbx_strand_id
1 'polypeptide(L)'
;MDPEVTLLLQCPGGGLPQEQIQAELSPAHDRRPLPGGDEAITAIWETRLKAQPWLFDAPKFRLHSATLAPIGSRGPQLLLRLGLTSYRDFLGTNWSSSAAWLRQQGATDWGDTQAYLADPLGVGAALATADDFLVFLRRSRQVAEAPGLVDVPGGHPEPQVQPDF
;
A
#
# COMPACT_ATOMS: atom_id res chain seq x y z
N MET A 1 -15.78 -8.46 -15.88
CA MET A 1 -15.44 -7.74 -14.63
C MET A 1 -14.04 -8.19 -14.28
N ASP A 2 -13.18 -7.27 -13.86
CA ASP A 2 -11.78 -7.55 -13.51
C ASP A 2 -11.70 -7.71 -11.98
N PRO A 3 -11.82 -8.94 -11.44
CA PRO A 3 -11.95 -9.19 -10.00
C PRO A 3 -10.70 -8.81 -9.19
N GLU A 4 -9.55 -8.64 -9.84
CA GLU A 4 -8.27 -8.29 -9.23
C GLU A 4 -8.13 -6.80 -8.89
N VAL A 5 -9.05 -5.94 -9.35
CA VAL A 5 -9.00 -4.50 -9.10
C VAL A 5 -10.35 -3.96 -8.63
N THR A 6 -10.31 -3.17 -7.56
CA THR A 6 -11.46 -2.43 -7.04
C THR A 6 -11.11 -0.95 -6.90
N LEU A 7 -12.01 -0.08 -7.34
CA LEU A 7 -11.83 1.37 -7.17
C LEU A 7 -12.26 1.78 -5.77
N LEU A 8 -11.29 2.18 -4.94
CA LEU A 8 -11.57 2.75 -3.60
C LEU A 8 -12.04 4.21 -3.68
N LEU A 9 -11.55 4.96 -4.67
CA LEU A 9 -11.73 6.40 -4.79
C LEU A 9 -11.70 6.81 -6.27
N GLN A 10 -12.60 7.71 -6.66
CA GLN A 10 -12.54 8.42 -7.94
C GLN A 10 -12.57 9.92 -7.69
N CYS A 11 -11.49 10.62 -8.05
CA CYS A 11 -11.38 12.07 -7.85
C CYS A 11 -12.34 12.85 -8.77
N PRO A 12 -12.93 13.96 -8.29
CA PRO A 12 -13.74 14.86 -9.12
C PRO A 12 -12.85 15.76 -10.00
N GLY A 13 -13.49 16.55 -10.88
CA GLY A 13 -12.83 17.67 -11.57
C GLY A 13 -11.71 17.31 -12.54
N GLY A 14 -11.62 16.04 -12.97
CA GLY A 14 -10.54 15.55 -13.83
C GLY A 14 -9.23 15.23 -13.09
N GLY A 15 -9.21 15.34 -11.76
CA GLY A 15 -8.03 15.13 -10.91
C GLY A 15 -7.91 16.21 -9.84
N LEU A 16 -7.34 15.85 -8.69
CA LEU A 16 -7.05 16.80 -7.61
C LEU A 16 -5.57 17.20 -7.63
N PRO A 17 -5.23 18.49 -7.63
CA PRO A 17 -3.84 18.94 -7.47
C PRO A 17 -3.41 18.79 -6.00
N GLN A 18 -2.09 18.86 -5.76
CA GLN A 18 -1.49 18.61 -4.45
C GLN A 18 -2.07 19.51 -3.34
N GLU A 19 -2.34 20.78 -3.65
CA GLU A 19 -2.80 21.78 -2.68
C GLU A 19 -4.23 21.53 -2.16
N GLN A 20 -4.99 20.65 -2.84
CA GLN A 20 -6.35 20.27 -2.44
C GLN A 20 -6.42 18.99 -1.62
N ILE A 21 -5.27 18.39 -1.30
CA ILE A 21 -5.19 17.12 -0.59
C ILE A 21 -4.54 17.35 0.76
N GLN A 22 -5.20 16.89 1.81
CA GLN A 22 -4.66 16.85 3.16
C GLN A 22 -4.29 15.40 3.52
N ALA A 23 -3.19 15.23 4.26
CA ALA A 23 -2.80 13.96 4.83
C ALA A 23 -2.75 14.04 6.36
N GLU A 24 -3.31 13.04 7.01
CA GLU A 24 -3.22 12.81 8.45
C GLU A 24 -2.39 11.55 8.69
N LEU A 25 -1.12 11.74 9.06
CA LEU A 25 -0.21 10.65 9.45
C LEU A 25 -0.34 10.43 10.96
N SER A 26 -0.77 9.23 11.37
CA SER A 26 -1.00 8.90 12.78
C SER A 26 -0.79 7.42 13.07
N PRO A 27 -0.17 7.04 14.20
CA PRO A 27 -0.11 5.63 14.63
C PRO A 27 -1.49 4.98 14.82
N ALA A 28 -2.54 5.78 14.99
CA ALA A 28 -3.91 5.29 15.01
C ALA A 28 -4.29 4.56 13.70
N HIS A 29 -3.62 4.89 12.60
CA HIS A 29 -3.81 4.31 11.27
C HIS A 29 -2.84 3.17 10.95
N ASP A 30 -2.02 2.74 11.91
CA ASP A 30 -1.11 1.61 11.72
C ASP A 30 -1.86 0.28 11.75
N ARG A 31 -1.20 -0.76 11.22
CA ARG A 31 -1.66 -2.16 11.29
C ARG A 31 -1.86 -2.56 12.76
N ARG A 32 -2.89 -3.35 13.05
CA ARG A 32 -3.07 -3.97 14.37
C ARG A 32 -2.06 -5.13 14.55
N PRO A 33 -1.53 -5.35 15.77
CA PRO A 33 -0.75 -6.55 16.08
C PRO A 33 -1.53 -7.82 15.71
N LEU A 34 -0.84 -8.84 15.20
CA LEU A 34 -1.51 -10.10 14.82
C LEU A 34 -2.11 -10.79 16.06
N PRO A 35 -3.24 -11.53 15.95
CA PRO A 35 -3.87 -12.20 17.10
C PRO A 35 -2.94 -13.15 17.88
N GLY A 36 -1.97 -13.77 17.19
CA GLY A 36 -0.98 -14.67 17.79
C GLY A 36 0.39 -14.02 18.04
N GLY A 37 0.49 -12.70 17.88
CA GLY A 37 1.75 -11.95 17.97
C GLY A 37 2.49 -11.79 16.64
N ASP A 38 3.28 -10.72 16.55
CA ASP A 38 4.03 -10.36 15.34
C ASP A 38 5.32 -11.20 15.16
N GLU A 39 5.60 -12.15 16.07
CA GLU A 39 6.68 -13.13 15.94
C GLU A 39 6.57 -13.95 14.65
N ALA A 40 5.34 -14.16 14.14
CA ALA A 40 5.11 -14.79 12.86
C ALA A 40 5.75 -14.00 11.70
N ILE A 41 5.68 -12.67 11.74
CA ILE A 41 6.32 -11.78 10.73
C ILE A 41 7.84 -11.87 10.87
N THR A 42 8.36 -11.84 12.11
CA THR A 42 9.79 -12.04 12.39
C THR A 42 10.29 -13.36 11.81
N ALA A 43 9.60 -14.47 12.05
CA ALA A 43 10.01 -15.79 11.59
C ALA A 43 10.08 -15.90 10.06
N ILE A 44 9.11 -15.28 9.34
CA ILE A 44 9.12 -15.21 7.88
C ILE A 44 10.33 -14.42 7.39
N TRP A 45 10.60 -13.26 7.99
CA TRP A 45 11.72 -12.40 7.62
C TRP A 45 13.09 -13.06 7.87
N GLU A 46 13.27 -13.67 9.04
CA GLU A 46 14.49 -14.41 9.39
C GLU A 46 14.76 -15.56 8.42
N THR A 47 13.71 -16.30 8.05
CA THR A 47 13.81 -17.37 7.06
C THR A 47 14.22 -16.83 5.69
N ARG A 48 13.67 -15.68 5.30
CA ARG A 48 14.01 -15.01 4.04
C ARG A 48 15.47 -14.54 4.03
N LEU A 49 15.94 -13.89 5.08
CA LEU A 49 17.32 -13.40 5.19
C LEU A 49 18.36 -14.53 5.19
N LYS A 50 18.05 -15.70 5.75
CA LYS A 50 18.93 -16.88 5.65
C LYS A 50 19.16 -17.33 4.21
N ALA A 51 18.16 -17.19 3.34
CA ALA A 51 18.27 -17.54 1.93
C ALA A 51 18.83 -16.39 1.06
N GLN A 52 18.49 -15.14 1.40
CA GLN A 52 18.82 -13.94 0.64
C GLN A 52 19.35 -12.85 1.59
N PRO A 53 20.58 -12.99 2.10
CA PRO A 53 21.12 -12.14 3.17
C PRO A 53 21.41 -10.69 2.76
N TRP A 54 21.33 -10.38 1.46
CA TRP A 54 21.49 -9.02 0.94
C TRP A 54 20.19 -8.21 0.97
N LEU A 55 19.06 -8.82 1.32
CA LEU A 55 17.81 -8.08 1.48
C LEU A 55 17.88 -7.16 2.70
N PHE A 56 17.22 -6.02 2.58
CA PHE A 56 17.08 -5.03 3.65
C PHE A 56 15.60 -4.65 3.79
N ASP A 57 15.22 -4.21 4.99
CA ASP A 57 13.89 -3.64 5.22
C ASP A 57 13.87 -2.14 4.89
N ALA A 58 12.69 -1.61 4.60
CA ALA A 58 12.49 -0.19 4.33
C ALA A 58 11.10 0.25 4.84
N PRO A 59 10.97 1.43 5.46
CA PRO A 59 9.68 1.93 5.91
C PRO A 59 8.81 2.34 4.72
N LYS A 60 7.50 2.27 4.90
CA LYS A 60 6.48 2.62 3.88
C LYS A 60 5.31 3.34 4.55
N PHE A 61 4.57 4.13 3.78
CA PHE A 61 3.27 4.64 4.23
C PHE A 61 2.22 3.54 4.13
N ARG A 62 1.35 3.42 5.13
CA ARG A 62 0.17 2.56 5.11
C ARG A 62 -1.06 3.39 4.77
N LEU A 63 -1.84 2.99 3.77
CA LEU A 63 -3.15 3.62 3.53
C LEU A 63 -4.20 2.99 4.45
N HIS A 64 -4.75 3.78 5.37
CA HIS A 64 -5.87 3.34 6.20
C HIS A 64 -7.21 3.66 5.53
N SER A 65 -7.42 4.91 5.13
CA SER A 65 -8.63 5.32 4.41
C SER A 65 -8.45 6.63 3.66
N ALA A 66 -9.39 6.92 2.77
CA ALA A 66 -9.48 8.17 2.02
C ALA A 66 -10.91 8.70 2.07
N THR A 67 -11.11 10.01 2.27
CA THR A 67 -12.44 10.62 2.35
C THR A 67 -12.50 11.87 1.49
N LEU A 68 -13.42 11.89 0.52
CA LEU A 68 -13.71 13.08 -0.30
C LEU A 68 -14.62 14.05 0.45
N ALA A 69 -14.35 15.34 0.25
CA ALA A 69 -15.31 16.38 0.59
C ALA A 69 -16.50 16.36 -0.38
N PRO A 70 -17.65 16.97 -0.02
CA PRO A 70 -18.76 17.15 -0.94
C PRO A 70 -18.34 17.84 -2.26
N ILE A 71 -18.86 17.38 -3.39
CA ILE A 71 -18.54 17.95 -4.70
C ILE A 71 -18.96 19.43 -4.74
N GLY A 72 -18.05 20.31 -5.13
CA GLY A 72 -18.29 21.76 -5.20
C GLY A 72 -18.02 22.53 -3.90
N SER A 73 -17.56 21.86 -2.84
CA SER A 73 -17.10 22.54 -1.62
C SER A 73 -15.86 23.40 -1.88
N ARG A 74 -15.60 24.36 -0.98
CA ARG A 74 -14.34 25.11 -0.94
C ARG A 74 -13.39 24.49 0.09
N GLY A 75 -12.09 24.56 -0.15
CA GLY A 75 -11.05 24.06 0.75
C GLY A 75 -10.45 22.73 0.29
N PRO A 76 -9.80 21.97 1.20
CA PRO A 76 -9.29 20.65 0.90
C PRO A 76 -10.41 19.70 0.45
N GLN A 77 -10.19 19.01 -0.67
CA GLN A 77 -11.17 18.14 -1.31
C GLN A 77 -10.99 16.67 -0.96
N LEU A 78 -9.83 16.29 -0.41
CA LEU A 78 -9.51 14.92 -0.04
C LEU A 78 -8.71 14.90 1.26
N LEU A 79 -9.11 14.03 2.19
CA LEU A 79 -8.32 13.66 3.36
C LEU A 79 -7.81 12.23 3.20
N LEU A 80 -6.49 12.06 3.21
CA LEU A 80 -5.81 10.77 3.28
C LEU A 80 -5.44 10.45 4.73
N ARG A 81 -5.88 9.31 5.25
CA ARG A 81 -5.48 8.81 6.57
C ARG A 81 -4.40 7.77 6.38
N LEU A 82 -3.21 8.10 6.87
CA LEU A 82 -2.00 7.34 6.68
C LEU A 82 -1.44 6.85 8.01
N GLY A 83 -0.94 5.63 8.02
CA GLY A 83 -0.07 5.09 9.06
C GLY A 83 1.32 4.81 8.49
N LEU A 84 2.14 4.09 9.26
CA LEU A 84 3.43 3.56 8.83
C LEU A 84 3.41 2.03 8.79
N THR A 85 4.22 1.46 7.91
CA THR A 85 4.47 0.03 7.79
C THR A 85 5.88 -0.21 7.21
N SER A 86 6.23 -1.44 6.87
CA SER A 86 7.53 -1.77 6.27
C SER A 86 7.46 -2.87 5.22
N TYR A 87 8.54 -3.03 4.46
CA TYR A 87 8.68 -4.13 3.50
C TYR A 87 8.62 -5.51 4.19
N ARG A 88 9.21 -5.64 5.39
CA ARG A 88 9.12 -6.83 6.23
C ARG A 88 7.67 -7.16 6.59
N ASP A 89 6.91 -6.17 7.07
CA ASP A 89 5.50 -6.36 7.45
C ASP A 89 4.63 -6.77 6.25
N PHE A 90 4.88 -6.17 5.08
CA PHE A 90 4.22 -6.56 3.83
C PHE A 90 4.48 -8.04 3.48
N LEU A 91 5.72 -8.50 3.57
CA LEU A 91 6.06 -9.90 3.29
C LEU A 91 5.43 -10.87 4.31
N GLY A 92 5.32 -10.46 5.56
CA GLY A 92 4.73 -11.26 6.64
C GLY A 92 3.19 -11.30 6.63
N THR A 93 2.54 -10.36 5.94
CA THR A 93 1.08 -10.21 5.94
C THR A 93 0.48 -10.31 4.55
N ASN A 94 0.51 -9.25 3.73
CA ASN A 94 -0.06 -9.21 2.38
C ASN A 94 0.46 -10.31 1.46
N TRP A 95 1.77 -10.59 1.49
CA TRP A 95 2.40 -11.63 0.66
C TRP A 95 2.38 -13.03 1.28
N SER A 96 1.84 -13.16 2.50
CA SER A 96 1.73 -14.45 3.18
C SER A 96 0.70 -15.34 2.51
N SER A 97 0.95 -16.65 2.47
CA SER A 97 -0.05 -17.64 2.06
C SER A 97 -1.33 -17.59 2.91
N SER A 98 -1.24 -17.03 4.13
CA SER A 98 -2.34 -16.91 5.08
C SER A 98 -3.06 -15.55 5.03
N ALA A 99 -2.78 -14.69 4.03
CA ALA A 99 -3.37 -13.36 3.93
C ALA A 99 -4.91 -13.37 3.94
N ALA A 100 -5.54 -14.32 3.24
CA ALA A 100 -7.00 -14.44 3.22
C ALA A 100 -7.59 -14.74 4.62
N TRP A 101 -6.89 -15.54 5.43
CA TRP A 101 -7.29 -15.81 6.80
C TRP A 101 -7.14 -14.56 7.67
N LEU A 102 -6.05 -13.79 7.52
CA LEU A 102 -5.88 -12.51 8.21
C LEU A 102 -7.01 -11.52 7.87
N ARG A 103 -7.46 -11.50 6.60
CA ARG A 103 -8.60 -10.66 6.20
C ARG A 103 -9.90 -11.08 6.86
N GLN A 104 -10.14 -12.40 6.94
CA GLN A 104 -11.32 -12.92 7.64
C GLN A 104 -11.28 -12.60 9.14
N GLN A 105 -10.14 -12.79 9.80
CA GLN A 105 -9.97 -12.45 11.21
C GLN A 105 -10.12 -10.94 11.45
N GLY A 106 -9.56 -10.10 10.59
CA GLY A 106 -9.72 -8.64 10.69
C GLY A 106 -11.19 -8.21 10.61
N ALA A 107 -11.97 -8.83 9.72
CA ALA A 107 -13.40 -8.61 9.66
C ALA A 107 -14.13 -9.05 10.93
N THR A 108 -13.74 -10.17 11.54
CA THR A 108 -14.34 -10.66 12.80
C THR A 108 -14.00 -9.78 13.99
N ASP A 109 -12.73 -9.40 14.14
CA ASP A 109 -12.23 -8.74 15.35
C ASP A 109 -12.44 -7.21 15.31
N TRP A 110 -12.35 -6.61 14.13
CA TRP A 110 -12.33 -5.15 13.94
C TRP A 110 -13.39 -4.63 12.97
N GLY A 111 -14.14 -5.52 12.29
CA GLY A 111 -15.03 -5.12 11.20
C GLY A 111 -14.28 -4.56 9.99
N ASP A 112 -12.97 -4.84 9.87
CA ASP A 112 -12.09 -4.33 8.82
C ASP A 112 -11.19 -5.45 8.29
N THR A 113 -11.38 -5.83 7.03
CA THR A 113 -10.58 -6.89 6.40
C THR A 113 -9.09 -6.54 6.29
N GLN A 114 -8.73 -5.27 6.42
CA GLN A 114 -7.36 -4.79 6.28
C GLN A 114 -6.65 -4.55 7.62
N ALA A 115 -7.33 -4.75 8.75
CA ALA A 115 -6.83 -4.41 10.08
C ALA A 115 -5.47 -5.07 10.40
N TYR A 116 -5.27 -6.31 9.95
CA TYR A 116 -4.05 -7.10 10.16
C TYR A 116 -3.08 -7.09 8.95
N LEU A 117 -3.32 -6.26 7.94
CA LEU A 117 -2.47 -6.16 6.76
C LEU A 117 -1.61 -4.88 6.78
N ALA A 118 -0.40 -5.01 6.25
CA ALA A 118 0.56 -3.93 6.15
C ALA A 118 0.07 -2.82 5.21
N ASP A 119 -0.50 -3.21 4.07
CA ASP A 119 -1.10 -2.32 3.07
C ASP A 119 -0.22 -1.10 2.70
N PRO A 120 1.02 -1.34 2.22
CA PRO A 120 1.89 -0.25 1.78
C PRO A 120 1.29 0.48 0.58
N LEU A 121 1.22 1.81 0.67
CA LEU A 121 0.69 2.66 -0.39
C LEU A 121 1.67 2.76 -1.56
N GLY A 122 1.27 2.25 -2.73
CA GLY A 122 1.97 2.45 -4.00
C GLY A 122 1.56 3.73 -4.72
N VAL A 123 2.37 4.15 -5.69
CA VAL A 123 2.07 5.23 -6.64
C VAL A 123 2.29 4.75 -8.07
N GLY A 124 1.48 5.25 -9.00
CA GLY A 124 1.61 4.97 -10.44
C GLY A 124 1.06 6.13 -11.27
N ALA A 125 1.48 6.23 -12.53
CA ALA A 125 1.12 7.35 -13.39
C ALA A 125 0.59 6.90 -14.76
N ALA A 126 -0.50 7.52 -15.21
CA ALA A 126 -0.87 7.56 -16.62
C ALA A 126 -0.06 8.67 -17.30
N LEU A 127 1.13 8.33 -17.81
CA LEU A 127 2.07 9.29 -18.38
C LEU A 127 1.79 9.50 -19.88
N ALA A 128 1.34 10.70 -20.24
CA ALA A 128 1.10 11.11 -21.62
C ALA A 128 2.32 11.80 -22.24
N THR A 129 2.59 11.52 -23.51
CA THR A 129 3.59 12.20 -24.33
C THR A 129 3.01 13.43 -25.04
N ALA A 130 3.86 14.28 -25.61
CA ALA A 130 3.42 15.48 -26.35
C ALA A 130 2.66 15.17 -27.65
N ASP A 131 2.76 13.93 -28.14
CA ASP A 131 2.08 13.39 -29.32
C ASP A 131 0.95 12.40 -28.97
N ASP A 132 0.36 12.54 -27.78
CA ASP A 132 -0.87 11.87 -27.34
C ASP A 132 -0.77 10.32 -27.20
N PHE A 133 0.41 9.79 -26.84
CA PHE A 133 0.58 8.39 -26.46
C PHE A 133 0.72 8.22 -24.94
N LEU A 134 0.31 7.05 -24.44
CA LEU A 134 0.61 6.63 -23.07
C LEU A 134 1.85 5.73 -23.02
N VAL A 135 2.67 5.95 -22.00
CA VAL A 135 3.91 5.18 -21.79
C VAL A 135 3.63 3.91 -20.98
N PHE A 136 4.12 2.78 -21.50
CA PHE A 136 4.07 1.47 -20.84
C PHE A 136 5.47 0.85 -20.70
N LEU A 137 5.65 0.01 -19.68
CA LEU A 137 6.88 -0.71 -19.39
C LEU A 137 6.64 -2.22 -19.42
N ARG A 138 7.62 -3.01 -19.88
CA ARG A 138 7.58 -4.48 -19.79
C ARG A 138 8.41 -4.94 -18.59
N ARG A 139 7.78 -5.65 -17.65
CA ARG A 139 8.47 -6.21 -16.49
C ARG A 139 9.39 -7.36 -16.88
N SER A 140 10.51 -7.51 -16.17
CA SER A 140 11.36 -8.70 -16.29
C SER A 140 10.57 -9.97 -15.94
N ARG A 141 10.97 -11.11 -16.50
CA ARG A 141 10.40 -12.43 -16.18
C ARG A 141 11.03 -13.08 -14.94
N GLN A 142 12.01 -12.43 -14.33
CA GLN A 142 12.82 -12.98 -13.23
C GLN A 142 12.50 -12.32 -11.88
N VAL A 143 11.54 -11.39 -11.83
CA VAL A 143 11.10 -10.76 -10.58
C VAL A 143 10.00 -11.59 -9.91
N ALA A 144 9.81 -11.40 -8.61
CA ALA A 144 8.83 -12.14 -7.83
C ALA A 144 7.37 -11.76 -8.15
N GLU A 145 7.09 -10.46 -8.24
CA GLU A 145 5.74 -9.94 -8.45
C GLU A 145 5.48 -9.65 -9.93
N ALA A 146 4.32 -10.08 -10.45
CA ALA A 146 3.86 -9.81 -11.81
C ALA A 146 4.94 -10.03 -12.92
N PRO A 147 5.64 -11.18 -12.96
CA PRO A 147 6.73 -11.41 -13.91
C PRO A 147 6.24 -11.37 -15.37
N GLY A 148 6.93 -10.61 -16.22
CA GLY A 148 6.64 -10.53 -17.66
C GLY A 148 5.41 -9.69 -18.04
N LEU A 149 4.66 -9.16 -17.08
CA LEU A 149 3.48 -8.34 -17.35
C LEU A 149 3.85 -6.94 -17.86
N VAL A 150 2.86 -6.26 -18.45
CA VAL A 150 2.95 -4.82 -18.76
C VAL A 150 2.66 -4.04 -17.48
N ASP A 151 3.36 -2.92 -17.30
CA ASP A 151 3.24 -2.05 -16.15
C ASP A 151 3.30 -0.58 -16.58
N VAL A 152 3.00 0.33 -15.66
CA VAL A 152 3.17 1.78 -15.82
C VAL A 152 4.31 2.29 -14.93
N PRO A 153 4.86 3.50 -15.18
CA PRO A 153 5.83 4.09 -14.26
C PRO A 153 5.22 4.28 -12.85
N GLY A 154 5.95 3.84 -11.82
CA GLY A 154 5.47 3.84 -10.44
C GLY A 154 6.48 3.30 -9.43
N GLY A 155 6.05 3.14 -8.18
CA GLY A 155 6.86 2.61 -7.09
C GLY A 155 6.16 2.68 -5.72
N HIS A 156 6.91 2.43 -4.65
CA HIS A 156 6.42 2.49 -3.28
C HIS A 156 7.29 3.47 -2.45
N PRO A 157 6.81 4.72 -2.21
CA PRO A 157 7.60 5.77 -1.56
C PRO A 157 7.98 5.42 -0.12
N GLU A 158 9.11 5.97 0.33
CA GLU A 158 9.68 5.75 1.66
C GLU A 158 9.62 7.04 2.49
N PRO A 159 9.08 7.01 3.72
CA PRO A 159 9.16 8.14 4.63
C PRO A 159 10.61 8.36 5.09
N GLN A 160 11.00 9.63 5.26
CA GLN A 160 12.34 9.99 5.78
C GLN A 160 12.47 9.83 7.30
N VAL A 161 11.35 9.60 8.01
CA VAL A 161 11.34 9.37 9.45
C VAL A 161 11.32 7.85 9.66
N GLN A 162 12.41 7.31 10.21
CA GLN A 162 12.43 5.92 10.67
C GLN A 162 11.53 5.82 11.90
N PRO A 163 10.56 4.89 11.96
CA PRO A 163 9.97 4.53 13.24
C PRO A 163 11.09 3.94 14.09
N ASP A 164 11.25 4.43 15.32
CA ASP A 164 12.18 3.84 16.29
C ASP A 164 11.77 2.37 16.49
N PHE A 165 12.59 1.44 15.99
CA PHE A 165 12.43 -0.01 16.15
C PHE A 165 13.05 -0.50 17.47
#